data_AF-A0A7Y2NC75-F1
#
_entry.id   AF-A0A7Y2NC75-F1
#
_cell.length_a   1.000
_cell.length_b   1.000
_cell.length_c   1.000
_cell.angle_alpha   90.00
_cell.angle_beta   90.00
_cell.angle_gamma   90.00
#
_symmetry.space_group_name_H-M   'P 1'
#
loop_
_entity.id
_entity.type
_entity.pdbx_description
1 polymer ?
#
loop_
_entity_poly.entity_id
_entity_poly.type
_entity_poly.pdbx_seq_one_letter_code
_entity_poly.pdbx_strand_id
1 'polypeptide(L)'
;MTIHSSPTFAAEFLESDPTEWSKLLIDAAAHHVDSTVTSFKTHRWRYAEPQRTLDSGAIILDDGAPVVLAGEVFAGAKVEGAHASGRAGANSLLEVL
;
A
#
# COMPACT_ATOMS: atom_id res chain seq x y z
N MET A 1 -6.25 -18.10 5.95
CA MET A 1 -5.41 -17.87 4.74
C MET A 1 -5.73 -16.49 4.20
N THR A 2 -4.72 -15.74 3.76
CA THR A 2 -4.89 -14.48 3.04
C THR A 2 -4.34 -14.67 1.64
N ILE A 3 -5.09 -14.27 0.63
CA ILE A 3 -4.68 -14.34 -0.78
C ILE A 3 -4.49 -12.91 -1.25
N HIS A 4 -3.29 -12.59 -1.73
CA HIS A 4 -3.01 -11.35 -2.44
C HIS A 4 -2.93 -11.65 -3.93
N SER A 5 -3.65 -10.88 -4.73
CA SER A 5 -3.53 -10.96 -6.19
C SER A 5 -2.20 -10.35 -6.66
N SER A 6 -1.85 -10.58 -7.92
CA SER A 6 -0.81 -9.79 -8.57
C SER A 6 -1.28 -8.34 -8.81
N PRO A 7 -0.36 -7.38 -9.01
CA PRO A 7 -0.69 -6.00 -9.39
C PRO A 7 -1.50 -5.91 -10.69
N THR A 8 -1.17 -6.74 -11.68
CA THR A 8 -1.87 -6.78 -12.97
C THR A 8 -3.33 -7.18 -12.81
N PHE A 9 -3.61 -8.23 -12.04
CA PHE A 9 -4.97 -8.65 -11.73
C PHE A 9 -5.74 -7.56 -10.96
N ALA A 10 -5.10 -6.93 -9.97
CA ALA A 10 -5.73 -5.87 -9.19
C ALA A 10 -6.13 -4.65 -10.06
N ALA A 11 -5.31 -4.31 -11.07
CA ALA A 11 -5.62 -3.24 -12.02
C ALA A 11 -6.79 -3.60 -12.94
N GLU A 12 -6.84 -4.85 -13.43
CA GLU A 12 -7.90 -5.34 -14.32
C GLU A 12 -9.28 -5.37 -13.62
N PHE A 13 -9.33 -5.83 -12.37
CA PHE A 13 -10.57 -6.01 -11.59
C PHE A 13 -10.84 -4.85 -10.59
N LEU A 14 -10.16 -3.70 -10.75
CA LEU A 14 -10.22 -2.59 -9.79
C LEU A 14 -11.64 -2.06 -9.60
N GLU A 15 -12.44 -2.00 -10.65
CA GLU A 15 -13.81 -1.45 -10.61
C GLU A 15 -14.89 -2.53 -10.71
N SER A 16 -14.52 -3.82 -10.76
CA SER A 16 -15.49 -4.91 -10.90
C SER A 16 -16.15 -5.28 -9.56
N ASP A 17 -17.13 -6.20 -9.59
CA ASP A 17 -17.81 -6.63 -8.37
C ASP A 17 -16.87 -7.47 -7.47
N PRO A 18 -16.82 -7.22 -6.13
CA PRO A 18 -16.06 -8.03 -5.18
C PRO A 18 -16.27 -9.54 -5.26
N THR A 19 -17.48 -9.97 -5.59
CA THR A 19 -17.87 -11.38 -5.69
C THR A 19 -17.27 -12.06 -6.93
N GLU A 20 -17.01 -11.31 -8.00
CA GLU A 20 -16.45 -11.85 -9.23
C GLU A 20 -14.98 -12.22 -9.05
N TRP A 21 -14.15 -11.25 -8.66
CA TRP A 21 -12.71 -11.48 -8.55
C TRP A 21 -12.33 -12.34 -7.34
N SER A 22 -13.15 -12.36 -6.28
CA SER A 22 -12.86 -13.18 -5.09
C SER A 22 -12.95 -14.67 -5.35
N LYS A 23 -13.92 -15.11 -6.16
CA LYS A 23 -14.03 -16.51 -6.61
C LYS A 23 -12.82 -16.91 -7.44
N LEU A 24 -12.38 -16.06 -8.37
CA LEU A 24 -11.19 -16.31 -9.18
C LEU A 24 -9.93 -16.50 -8.33
N LEU A 25 -9.76 -15.69 -7.27
CA LEU A 25 -8.63 -15.84 -6.35
C LEU A 25 -8.73 -17.10 -5.48
N ILE A 26 -9.93 -17.46 -5.01
CA ILE A 26 -10.15 -18.71 -4.25
C ILE A 26 -9.85 -19.92 -5.13
N ASP A 27 -10.35 -19.94 -6.36
CA ASP A 27 -10.12 -21.03 -7.32
C ASP A 27 -8.63 -21.16 -7.66
N ALA A 28 -7.94 -20.02 -7.87
CA ALA A 28 -6.50 -20.01 -8.09
C ALA A 28 -5.71 -20.59 -6.90
N ALA A 29 -6.18 -20.40 -5.66
CA ALA A 29 -5.54 -20.91 -4.46
C ALA A 29 -5.91 -22.36 -4.11
N ALA A 30 -6.98 -22.91 -4.70
CA ALA A 30 -7.54 -24.21 -4.30
C ALA A 30 -6.54 -25.37 -4.38
N HIS A 31 -5.67 -25.37 -5.39
CA HIS A 31 -4.66 -26.41 -5.56
C HIS A 31 -3.47 -26.33 -4.58
N HIS A 32 -3.39 -25.26 -3.79
CA HIS A 32 -2.35 -25.08 -2.77
C HIS A 32 -2.80 -25.50 -1.37
N VAL A 33 -4.09 -25.74 -1.15
CA VAL A 33 -4.65 -26.02 0.17
C VAL A 33 -5.71 -27.13 0.07
N ASP A 34 -5.50 -28.22 0.80
CA ASP A 34 -6.46 -29.33 0.90
C ASP A 34 -7.54 -29.02 1.96
N SER A 35 -8.32 -27.97 1.72
CA SER A 35 -9.41 -27.53 2.62
C SER A 35 -10.48 -26.73 1.88
N THR A 36 -11.72 -26.83 2.34
CA THR A 36 -12.85 -26.08 1.77
C THR A 36 -13.00 -24.71 2.42
N VAL A 37 -13.21 -23.67 1.62
CA VAL A 37 -13.54 -22.31 2.11
C VAL A 37 -14.97 -22.29 2.66
N THR A 38 -15.12 -22.04 3.95
CA THR A 38 -16.45 -21.94 4.62
C THR A 38 -16.97 -20.51 4.70
N SER A 39 -16.07 -19.53 4.66
CA SER A 39 -16.39 -18.11 4.61
C SER A 39 -15.18 -17.33 4.09
N PHE A 40 -15.41 -16.16 3.50
CA PHE A 40 -14.34 -15.27 3.06
C PHE A 40 -14.74 -13.80 3.22
N LYS A 41 -13.73 -12.93 3.27
CA LYS A 41 -13.89 -11.48 3.21
C LYS A 41 -12.91 -10.92 2.20
N THR A 42 -13.34 -9.86 1.55
CA THR A 42 -12.62 -9.22 0.45
C THR A 42 -12.33 -7.79 0.79
N HIS A 43 -11.16 -7.30 0.38
CA HIS A 43 -10.83 -5.89 0.45
C HIS A 43 -10.05 -5.48 -0.80
N ARG A 44 -10.24 -4.23 -1.23
CA ARG A 44 -9.58 -3.65 -2.39
C ARG A 44 -8.76 -2.45 -1.98
N TRP A 45 -7.47 -2.49 -2.27
CA TRP A 45 -6.53 -1.41 -1.99
C TRP A 45 -6.14 -0.76 -3.32
N ARG A 46 -6.78 0.37 -3.68
CA ARG A 46 -6.40 1.12 -4.90
C ARG A 46 -4.97 1.65 -4.82
N TYR A 47 -4.52 1.96 -3.60
CA TYR A 47 -3.18 2.44 -3.29
C TYR A 47 -2.47 1.43 -2.39
N ALA A 48 -2.26 0.21 -2.91
CA ALA A 48 -1.66 -0.89 -2.16
C ALA A 48 -0.15 -0.76 -2.00
N GLU A 49 0.53 -0.27 -3.05
CA GLU A 49 1.97 -0.09 -3.09
C GLU A 49 2.31 0.98 -4.14
N PRO A 50 3.22 1.93 -3.85
CA PRO A 50 3.68 2.90 -4.85
C PRO A 50 4.49 2.21 -5.95
N GLN A 51 4.20 2.53 -7.22
CA GLN A 51 4.94 1.98 -8.37
C GLN A 51 6.37 2.54 -8.51
N ARG A 52 6.63 3.69 -7.89
CA ARG A 52 7.93 4.35 -7.84
C ARG A 52 8.10 5.01 -6.48
N THR A 53 9.26 4.84 -5.89
CA THR A 53 9.65 5.51 -4.66
C THR A 53 10.52 6.72 -4.98
N LEU A 54 10.54 7.66 -4.05
CA LEU A 54 11.45 8.77 -3.93
C LEU A 54 12.42 8.44 -2.79
N ASP A 55 13.67 8.86 -2.90
CA ASP A 55 14.68 8.66 -1.87
C ASP A 55 14.98 9.98 -1.11
N SER A 56 13.97 10.84 -0.98
CA SER A 56 14.10 12.15 -0.33
C SER A 56 13.95 12.10 1.19
N GLY A 57 13.51 10.96 1.75
CA GLY A 57 13.16 10.83 3.17
C GLY A 57 11.79 11.45 3.45
N ALA A 58 11.67 12.76 3.32
CA ALA A 58 10.41 13.50 3.38
C ALA A 58 10.52 14.74 2.48
N ILE A 59 9.43 15.46 2.27
CA ILE A 59 9.46 16.78 1.61
C ILE A 59 8.86 17.80 2.57
N ILE A 60 9.55 18.93 2.78
CA ILE A 60 9.02 20.09 3.49
C ILE A 60 8.71 21.19 2.48
N LEU A 61 7.52 21.75 2.59
CA LEU A 61 7.08 22.92 1.84
C LEU A 61 6.92 24.05 2.85
N ASP A 62 7.65 25.14 2.68
CA ASP A 62 7.61 26.29 3.58
C ASP A 62 7.33 27.56 2.79
N ASP A 63 6.09 28.07 2.93
CA ASP A 63 5.64 29.36 2.42
C ASP A 63 4.98 30.15 3.56
N GLY A 64 5.72 30.29 4.67
CA GLY A 64 5.29 30.98 5.89
C GLY A 64 4.56 30.10 6.91
N ALA A 65 4.24 28.85 6.55
CA ALA A 65 3.82 27.80 7.45
C ALA A 65 4.30 26.44 6.92
N PRO A 66 5.13 25.68 7.66
CA PRO A 66 5.72 24.46 7.16
C PRO A 66 4.69 23.33 7.03
N VAL A 67 4.64 22.69 5.86
CA VAL A 67 3.88 21.46 5.59
C VAL A 67 4.85 20.34 5.24
N VAL A 68 4.73 19.21 5.94
CA VAL A 68 5.58 18.03 5.72
C VAL A 68 4.79 16.94 4.98
N LEU A 69 5.35 16.46 3.87
CA LEU A 69 4.88 15.28 3.15
C LEU A 69 5.76 14.09 3.54
N ALA A 70 5.14 13.06 4.09
CA ALA A 70 5.80 11.84 4.53
C ALA A 70 4.95 10.60 4.19
N GLY A 71 5.60 9.44 4.11
CA GLY A 71 4.99 8.17 3.72
C GLY A 71 6.00 7.24 3.05
N GLU A 72 5.64 5.97 2.88
CA GLU A 72 6.51 4.95 2.27
C GLU A 72 7.03 5.35 0.87
N VAL A 73 6.24 6.13 0.12
CA VAL A 73 6.68 6.66 -1.17
C VAL A 73 7.98 7.48 -1.09
N PHE A 74 8.35 8.05 0.07
CA PHE A 74 9.54 8.89 0.22
C PHE A 74 10.77 8.18 0.82
N ALA A 75 10.64 6.93 1.24
CA ALA A 75 11.76 6.19 1.85
C ALA A 75 11.68 4.66 1.67
N GLY A 76 11.08 4.20 0.57
CA GLY A 76 10.91 2.80 0.22
C GLY A 76 9.49 2.26 0.48
N ALA A 77 8.96 1.48 -0.48
CA ALA A 77 7.58 0.99 -0.55
C ALA A 77 7.25 -0.10 0.50
N LYS A 78 7.48 0.18 1.78
CA LYS A 78 7.27 -0.71 2.91
C LYS A 78 6.91 0.08 4.16
N VAL A 79 6.46 -0.65 5.17
CA VAL A 79 6.23 -0.12 6.53
C VAL A 79 7.49 0.57 7.08
N GLU A 80 8.68 0.00 6.87
CA GLU A 80 9.94 0.60 7.30
C GLU A 80 10.20 1.96 6.64
N GLY A 81 9.83 2.10 5.37
CA GLY A 81 9.94 3.36 4.64
C GLY A 81 8.93 4.39 5.14
N ALA A 82 7.68 4.00 5.39
CA ALA A 82 6.70 4.90 6.03
C ALA A 82 7.22 5.45 7.37
N HIS A 83 7.76 4.55 8.21
CA HIS A 83 8.35 4.94 9.50
C HIS A 83 9.59 5.84 9.33
N ALA A 84 10.54 5.46 8.47
CA ALA A 84 11.75 6.25 8.22
C ALA A 84 11.41 7.64 7.67
N SER A 85 10.45 7.72 6.74
CA SER A 85 9.96 8.98 6.17
C SER A 85 9.32 9.87 7.23
N GLY A 86 8.46 9.31 8.08
CA GLY A 86 7.84 10.05 9.19
C GLY A 86 8.87 10.65 10.14
N ARG A 87 9.92 9.89 10.50
CA ARG A 87 11.03 10.41 11.32
C ARG A 87 11.83 11.51 10.61
N ALA A 88 12.14 11.34 9.33
CA ALA A 88 12.84 12.35 8.55
C ALA A 88 12.03 13.66 8.50
N GLY A 89 10.73 13.55 8.24
CA GLY A 89 9.81 14.70 8.23
C GLY A 89 9.72 15.43 9.57
N ALA A 90 9.64 14.69 10.68
CA ALA A 90 9.65 15.27 12.02
C ALA A 90 10.96 16.01 12.31
N ASN A 91 12.12 15.45 11.95
CA ASN A 91 13.41 16.11 12.12
C ASN A 91 13.52 17.39 11.28
N SER A 92 13.09 17.36 10.01
CA SER A 92 13.09 18.56 9.15
C SER A 92 12.19 19.68 9.71
N LEU A 93 11.05 19.33 10.31
CA LEU A 93 10.19 20.32 10.96
C LEU A 93 10.88 20.98 12.17
N LEU A 94 11.60 20.20 12.98
CA LEU A 94 12.34 20.72 14.14
C LEU A 94 13.48 21.66 13.76
N GLU A 95 14.00 21.60 12.53
CA GLU A 95 15.05 22.49 12.04
C GLU A 95 14.53 23.86 11.56
N VAL A 96 13.23 23.98 11.28
CA VAL A 96 12.60 25.21 10.76
C VAL A 96 11.65 25.90 11.76
N LEU A 97 11.44 25.29 12.93
CA LEU A 97 10.76 25.90 14.09
C LEU A 97 11.72 26.76 14.91
#